data_AF-A0A7K2NXV2-F1
#
_entry.id   AF-A0A7K2NXV2-F1
#
_cell.length_a   1.000
_cell.length_b   1.000
_cell.length_c   1.000
_cell.angle_alpha   90.00
_cell.angle_beta   90.00
_cell.angle_gamma   90.00
#
_symmetry.space_group_name_H-M   'P 1'
#
loop_
_entity.id
_entity.type
_entity.pdbx_description
1 polymer ?
#
loop_
_entity_poly.entity_id
_entity_poly.type
_entity_poly.pdbx_seq_one_letter_code
_entity_poly.pdbx_strand_id
1 'polypeptide(L)' 'QLRLARGHLVRPALTQFERGVDGFEPRTYAVDTEERPPMTEIAEYAARRVA' A
#
# COMPACT_ATOMS: atom_id res chain seq x y z
N GLN A 1 28.30 -11.95 -0.02
CA GLN A 1 26.91 -12.00 -0.52
C GLN A 1 26.39 -10.57 -0.65
N LEU A 2 26.19 -10.11 -1.88
CA LEU A 2 25.84 -8.73 -2.24
C LEU A 2 24.30 -8.54 -2.20
N ARG A 3 23.68 -8.52 -1.01
CA ARG A 3 22.21 -8.42 -0.91
C ARG A 3 21.66 -7.36 0.05
N LEU A 4 22.50 -6.52 0.65
CA LEU A 4 22.05 -5.50 1.62
C LEU A 4 22.48 -4.05 1.29
N ALA A 5 23.02 -3.80 0.09
CA ALA A 5 23.52 -2.47 -0.29
C ALA A 5 22.57 -1.68 -1.22
N ARG A 6 21.24 -1.87 -1.10
CA ARG A 6 20.25 -0.99 -1.73
C ARG A 6 19.36 -0.46 -0.62
N GLY A 7 19.28 0.87 -0.46
CA GLY A 7 18.31 1.51 0.45
C GLY A 7 16.89 1.01 0.18
N HIS A 8 15.98 1.20 1.15
CA HIS A 8 14.62 0.65 1.12
C HIS A 8 13.99 0.74 -0.28
N LEU A 9 13.98 -0.40 -0.99
CA LEU A 9 13.37 -0.50 -2.30
C LEU A 9 11.85 -0.54 -2.09
N VAL A 10 11.19 0.60 -2.19
CA VAL A 10 9.73 0.66 -2.16
C VAL A 10 9.22 -0.01 -3.43
N ARG A 11 8.49 -1.11 -3.28
CA ARG A 11 7.80 -1.81 -4.38
C ARG A 11 6.30 -1.53 -4.22
N PRO A 12 5.72 -0.54 -4.93
CA PRO A 12 4.32 -0.12 -4.78
C PRO A 12 3.34 -1.11 -5.45
N ALA A 13 3.69 -2.39 -5.50
CA ALA A 13 2.86 -3.44 -6.06
C ALA A 13 3.11 -4.74 -5.30
N LEU A 14 2.02 -5.38 -4.87
CA LEU A 14 2.03 -6.67 -4.18
C LEU A 14 1.33 -7.70 -5.06
N THR A 15 2.07 -8.73 -5.47
CA THR A 15 1.49 -9.91 -6.13
C THR A 15 1.17 -10.96 -5.08
N GLN A 16 -0.10 -11.33 -4.99
CA GLN A 16 -0.59 -12.45 -4.20
C GLN A 16 -1.04 -13.57 -5.12
N PHE A 17 -1.00 -14.80 -4.62
CA PHE A 17 -1.51 -15.96 -5.32
C PHE A 17 -2.83 -16.36 -4.67
N GLU A 18 -3.93 -16.08 -5.36
CA GLU A 18 -5.28 -16.36 -4.88
C GLU A 18 -5.74 -17.72 -5.38
N ARG A 19 -6.59 -18.41 -4.62
CA ARG A 19 -7.16 -19.69 -5.04
C ARG A 19 -8.16 -19.45 -6.18
N GLY A 20 -7.84 -19.92 -7.38
CA GLY A 20 -8.72 -20.00 -8.54
C GLY A 20 -9.34 -21.40 -8.71
N VAL A 21 -10.01 -21.60 -9.84
CA VAL A 21 -10.68 -22.87 -10.17
C VAL A 21 -9.66 -24.00 -10.37
N ASP A 22 -8.54 -23.70 -11.05
CA ASP A 22 -7.52 -24.68 -11.44
C ASP A 22 -6.21 -24.57 -10.65
N GLY A 23 -6.23 -23.89 -9.49
CA GLY A 23 -5.06 -23.76 -8.62
C GLY A 23 -4.90 -22.37 -8.04
N PHE A 24 -3.70 -21.81 -8.13
CA PHE A 24 -3.41 -20.46 -7.64
C PHE A 24 -3.12 -19.50 -8.80
N GLU A 25 -3.83 -18.39 -8.84
CA GLU A 25 -3.70 -17.36 -9.87
C GLU A 25 -3.01 -16.12 -9.31
N PRO A 26 -2.03 -15.53 -10.04
CA PRO A 26 -1.36 -14.32 -9.58
C PRO A 26 -2.27 -13.11 -9.74
N ARG A 27 -2.41 -12.34 -8.65
CA ARG A 27 -3.16 -11.09 -8.59
C ARG A 27 -2.26 -9.99 -8.06
N THR A 28 -2.09 -8.92 -8.84
CA THR A 28 -1.22 -7.80 -8.48
C THR A 28 -2.06 -6.61 -8.06
N TYR A 29 -1.79 -6.12 -6.86
CA TYR A 29 -2.45 -4.98 -6.24
C TYR A 29 -1.51 -3.80 -6.14
N ALA A 30 -2.00 -2.61 -6.46
CA ALA A 30 -1.28 -1.38 -6.17
C ALA A 30 -1.23 -1.17 -4.66
N VAL A 31 -0.05 -0.78 -4.15
CA VAL A 31 0.12 -0.34 -2.78
C VAL A 31 0.33 1.16 -2.82
N ASP A 32 -0.55 1.89 -2.15
CA ASP A 32 -0.39 3.33 -2.00
C ASP A 32 0.87 3.63 -1.20
N THR A 33 1.69 4.52 -1.73
CA THR A 33 2.92 5.00 -1.10
C THR A 33 2.87 6.48 -0.78
N GLU A 34 1.78 7.15 -1.15
CA GLU A 34 1.59 8.56 -0.87
C GLU A 34 1.25 8.75 0.61
N GLU A 35 2.02 9.61 1.27
CA GLU A 35 1.69 10.02 2.62
C GLU A 35 0.43 10.88 2.60
N ARG A 36 -0.50 10.59 3.50
CA ARG A 36 -1.71 11.38 3.65
C ARG A 36 -1.36 12.72 4.30
N PRO A 37 -1.99 13.84 3.89
CA PRO A 37 -1.79 15.12 4.54
C PRO A 37 -2.31 15.07 5.99
N PRO A 38 -1.93 16.04 6.83
CA PRO A 38 -2.46 16.16 8.19
C PRO A 38 -3.98 16.06 8.20
N MET A 39 -4.54 15.33 9.17
CA MET A 39 -5.98 15.06 9.24
C MET A 39 -6.85 16.33 9.23
N THR A 40 -6.32 17.44 9.74
CA THR A 40 -6.97 18.76 9.74
C THR A 40 -7.16 19.36 8.35
N GLU A 41 -6.35 18.93 7.38
CA GLU A 41 -6.38 19.40 5.99
C GLU A 41 -7.25 18.50 5.08
N ILE A 42 -7.66 17.33 5.57
CA ILE A 42 -8.53 16.42 4.82
C ILE A 42 -9.97 16.90 4.99
N ALA A 43 -10.61 17.31 3.88
CA ALA A 43 -11.99 17.81 3.87
C ALA A 43 -13.01 16.84 4.51
N GLU A 44 -12.80 15.53 4.36
CA GLU A 44 -13.61 14.48 5.02
C GLU A 44 -13.64 14.61 6.55
N TYR A 45 -12.54 15.07 7.15
CA TYR A 45 -12.35 15.14 8.60
C TYR A 45 -12.34 16.56 9.16
N ALA A 46 -12.23 17.60 8.33
CA ALA A 46 -12.19 18.99 8.75
C ALA A 46 -13.41 19.43 9.58
N ALA A 47 -14.59 18.85 9.31
CA ALA A 47 -15.82 19.13 10.05
C ALA A 47 -16.00 18.30 11.34
N ARG A 48 -15.19 17.25 11.54
CA ARG A 48 -15.31 16.36 12.70
C ARG A 48 -14.51 16.94 13.86
N ARG A 49 -15.18 17.73 14.70
CA ARG A 49 -14.64 18.17 15.99
C ARG A 49 -14.77 17.03 17.00
N VAL A 50 -13.67 16.35 17.31
CA VAL A 50 -13.63 15.36 18.40
C VAL A 50 -13.61 16.16 19.71
N ALA A 51 -14.59 15.90 20.58
CA ALA A 51 -14.78 16.56 21.87
C ALA A 51 -13.73 16.15 22.91
#